data_AF-U2MD16-F1
#
_entry.id   AF-U2MD16-F1
#
_cell.length_a   1.000
_cell.length_b   1.000
_cell.length_c   1.000
_cell.angle_alpha   90.00
_cell.angle_beta   90.00
_cell.angle_gamma   90.00
#
_symmetry.space_group_name_H-M   'P 1'
#
loop_
_entity.id
_entity.type
_entity.pdbx_description
1 polymer ?
#
loop_
_entity_poly.entity_id
_entity_poly.type
_entity_poly.pdbx_seq_one_letter_code
_entity_poly.pdbx_strand_id
1 'polypeptide(L)'
;MLKLGNCYNVTVAKIMDKGAIVSVEGENETQFIHISKLSSGYVRAVEDVVSIGTTYKAKCVMNTKLNKLELMMLPKTINPMSSRQKSQSKTMSDLDKMIKAAQNAFSDKQKSADSRMKRRRR
;
A
#
# COMPACT_ATOMS: atom_id res chain seq x y z
N MET A 1 16.72 24.78 10.70
CA MET A 1 17.25 24.76 9.32
C MET A 1 17.02 23.38 8.71
N LEU A 2 16.25 23.32 7.62
CA LEU A 2 16.04 22.10 6.84
C LEU A 2 17.34 21.66 6.16
N LYS A 3 17.67 20.37 6.26
CA LYS A 3 18.81 19.77 5.57
C LYS A 3 18.35 19.10 4.27
N LEU A 4 19.11 19.34 3.21
CA LEU A 4 18.89 18.71 1.92
C LEU A 4 18.94 17.19 2.01
N GLY A 5 18.00 16.52 1.35
CA GLY A 5 17.93 15.06 1.28
C GLY A 5 17.25 14.39 2.47
N ASN A 6 17.02 15.11 3.57
CA ASN A 6 16.34 14.57 4.75
C ASN A 6 14.82 14.54 4.58
N CYS A 7 14.20 13.60 5.30
CA CYS A 7 12.76 13.44 5.38
C CYS A 7 12.25 14.00 6.71
N TYR A 8 11.19 14.79 6.64
CA TYR A 8 10.55 15.42 7.79
C TYR A 8 9.06 15.08 7.80
N ASN A 9 8.48 14.99 9.00
CA ASN A 9 7.04 14.92 9.16
C ASN A 9 6.48 16.33 9.02
N VAL A 10 5.42 16.47 8.24
CA VAL A 10 4.77 17.75 7.99
C VAL A 10 3.27 17.61 8.20
N THR A 11 2.66 18.58 8.86
CA THR A 11 1.22 18.63 9.10
C THR A 11 0.60 19.72 8.25
N VAL A 12 -0.48 19.39 7.53
CA VAL A 12 -1.15 20.35 6.65
C VAL A 12 -1.92 21.36 7.49
N ALA A 13 -1.52 22.63 7.43
CA ALA A 13 -2.18 23.72 8.14
C ALA A 13 -3.33 24.31 7.31
N LYS A 14 -3.11 24.49 6.00
CA LYS A 14 -4.10 25.10 5.09
C LYS A 14 -3.93 24.60 3.66
N ILE A 15 -5.04 24.45 2.95
CA ILE A 15 -5.07 24.10 1.53
C ILE A 15 -5.43 25.35 0.71
N MET A 16 -4.80 25.51 -0.46
CA MET A 16 -5.05 26.57 -1.43
C MET A 16 -5.14 25.97 -2.85
N ASP A 17 -5.64 26.73 -3.82
CA ASP A 17 -5.84 26.22 -5.19
C ASP A 17 -4.54 25.78 -5.87
N LYS A 18 -3.43 26.49 -5.61
CA LYS A 18 -2.12 26.23 -6.23
C LYS A 18 -1.18 25.38 -5.37
N GLY A 19 -1.58 25.01 -4.16
CA GLY A 19 -0.70 24.29 -3.23
C GLY A 19 -1.23 24.16 -1.81
N ALA A 20 -0.40 23.66 -0.92
CA ALA A 20 -0.73 23.47 0.49
C ALA A 20 0.33 24.13 1.38
N ILE A 21 -0.13 24.75 2.47
CA ILE A 21 0.72 25.25 3.55
C ILE A 21 0.84 24.15 4.59
N VAL A 22 2.08 23.77 4.89
CA VAL A 22 2.40 22.72 5.85
C VAL A 22 3.32 23.25 6.94
N SER A 23 3.13 22.76 8.16
CA SER A 23 4.03 22.98 9.28
C SER A 23 4.98 21.81 9.39
N VAL A 24 6.28 22.06 9.40
CA VAL A 24 7.29 21.01 9.54
C VAL A 24 7.52 20.73 11.02
N GLU A 25 7.51 19.46 11.41
CA GLU A 25 7.84 19.07 12.78
C GLU A 25 9.32 19.36 13.06
N GLY A 26 9.59 20.23 14.03
CA GLY A 26 10.95 20.67 14.40
C GLY A 26 11.39 22.01 13.81
N GLU A 27 10.54 22.68 13.02
CA GLU A 27 10.75 24.08 12.63
C GLU A 27 9.55 24.95 13.01
N ASN A 28 9.81 26.22 13.33
CA ASN A 28 8.77 27.21 13.62
C ASN A 28 8.23 27.90 12.35
N GLU A 29 8.80 27.58 11.18
CA GLU A 29 8.40 28.19 9.91
C GLU A 29 7.42 27.29 9.15
N THR A 30 6.38 27.89 8.61
CA THR A 30 5.45 27.23 7.69
C THR A 30 6.04 27.21 6.28
N GLN A 31 5.91 26.08 5.59
CA GLN A 31 6.39 25.90 4.23
C GLN A 31 5.23 25.76 3.25
N PHE A 32 5.39 26.33 2.06
CA PHE A 32 4.42 26.22 0.97
C PHE A 32 4.86 25.15 -0.02
N ILE A 33 3.99 24.19 -0.32
CA ILE A 33 4.22 23.13 -1.30
C ILE A 33 3.31 23.35 -2.50
N HIS A 34 3.89 23.50 -3.68
CA HIS A 34 3.14 23.63 -4.93
C HIS A 34 2.43 22.32 -5.32
N ILE A 35 1.28 22.40 -6.00
CA ILE A 35 0.49 21.22 -6.40
C ILE A 35 1.31 20.17 -7.18
N SER A 36 2.24 20.60 -8.04
CA SER A 36 3.14 19.72 -8.80
C SER A 36 4.18 18.97 -7.95
N LYS A 37 4.33 19.34 -6.67
CA LYS A 37 5.24 18.71 -5.71
C LYS A 37 4.48 17.86 -4.68
N LEU A 38 3.16 17.93 -4.67
CA LEU A 38 2.31 17.05 -3.86
C LEU A 38 2.14 15.67 -4.48
N SER A 39 2.14 15.58 -5.81
CA SER A 39 2.04 14.32 -6.56
C SER A 39 2.80 14.41 -7.88
N SER A 40 3.26 13.26 -8.38
CA SER A 40 3.87 13.14 -9.71
C SER A 40 2.84 13.07 -10.84
N GLY A 41 1.56 12.83 -10.52
CA GLY A 41 0.46 12.75 -11.48
C GLY A 41 -0.29 14.07 -11.67
N TYR A 42 -1.23 14.07 -12.62
CA TYR A 42 -2.20 15.16 -12.73
C TYR A 42 -3.15 15.14 -11.54
N VAL A 43 -3.27 16.28 -10.87
CA VAL A 43 -4.12 16.47 -9.70
C VAL A 43 -5.14 17.54 -10.04
N ARG A 44 -6.43 17.23 -9.88
CA ARG A 44 -7.52 18.17 -10.19
C ARG A 44 -7.72 19.19 -9.07
N ALA A 45 -7.68 18.72 -7.81
CA ALA A 45 -7.74 19.55 -6.63
C ALA A 45 -6.70 19.10 -5.59
N VAL A 46 -6.12 20.06 -4.86
CA VAL A 46 -5.16 19.77 -3.79
C VAL A 46 -5.79 18.90 -2.68
N GLU A 47 -7.08 19.10 -2.43
CA GLU A 47 -7.88 18.34 -1.46
C GLU A 47 -7.93 16.83 -1.75
N ASP A 48 -7.78 16.42 -3.01
CA ASP A 48 -7.76 15.00 -3.39
C ASP A 48 -6.48 14.29 -2.91
N VAL A 49 -5.41 15.04 -2.68
CA VAL A 49 -4.08 14.50 -2.32
C VAL A 49 -3.78 14.70 -0.84
N VAL A 50 -4.20 15.83 -0.27
CA VAL A 50 -3.88 16.22 1.10
C VAL A 50 -5.11 16.66 1.86
N SER A 51 -5.15 16.33 3.15
CA SER A 51 -6.22 16.74 4.07
C SER A 51 -5.66 17.61 5.19
N ILE A 52 -6.41 18.64 5.58
CA ILE A 52 -6.06 19.55 6.68
C ILE A 52 -5.91 18.75 7.98
N GLY A 53 -4.88 19.07 8.77
CA GLY A 53 -4.60 18.40 10.05
C GLY A 53 -3.98 17.00 9.93
N THR A 54 -3.76 16.49 8.72
CA THR A 54 -3.11 15.19 8.52
C THR A 54 -1.59 15.35 8.41
N THR A 55 -0.86 14.42 9.04
CA THR A 55 0.60 14.37 8.98
C THR A 55 1.08 13.48 7.84
N TYR A 56 2.01 13.99 7.05
CA TYR A 56 2.63 13.31 5.92
C TYR A 56 4.16 13.38 6.01
N LYS A 57 4.86 12.56 5.22
CA LYS A 57 6.31 12.66 5.08
C LYS A 57 6.66 13.49 3.85
N ALA A 58 7.46 14.52 4.05
CA ALA A 58 8.03 15.33 2.98
C ALA A 58 9.55 15.21 2.97
N LYS A 59 10.15 15.21 1.78
CA LYS A 59 11.60 15.25 1.58
C LYS A 59 12.02 16.66 1.21
N CYS A 60 13.09 17.15 1.83
CA CYS A 60 13.68 18.42 1.46
C CYS A 60 14.54 18.25 0.19
N VAL A 61 14.19 18.99 -0.86
CA VAL A 61 14.83 18.95 -2.18
C VAL A 61 15.29 20.36 -2.54
N MET A 62 16.48 20.48 -3.14
CA MET A 62 16.95 21.75 -3.68
C MET A 62 16.30 22.00 -5.03
N ASN A 63 15.67 23.15 -5.22
CA ASN A 63 15.26 23.58 -6.55
C ASN A 63 16.45 24.26 -7.25
N THR A 64 17.10 23.55 -8.19
CA THR A 64 18.25 24.03 -8.96
C THR A 64 17.96 25.31 -9.76
N LYS A 65 16.69 25.58 -10.11
CA LYS A 65 16.31 26.77 -10.89
C LYS A 65 16.25 28.04 -10.06
N LEU A 66 15.88 27.91 -8.78
CA LEU A 66 15.64 29.05 -7.89
C LEU A 66 16.64 29.12 -6.73
N ASN A 67 17.56 28.16 -6.64
CA ASN A 67 18.48 27.96 -5.51
C ASN A 67 17.79 28.03 -4.14
N LYS A 68 16.54 27.58 -4.06
CA LYS A 68 15.73 27.55 -2.83
C LYS A 68 15.48 26.11 -2.39
N LEU A 69 15.38 25.92 -1.07
CA LEU A 69 14.93 24.68 -0.46
C LEU A 69 13.42 24.57 -0.65
N GLU A 70 12.96 23.46 -1.21
CA GLU A 70 11.54 23.14 -1.37
C GLU A 70 11.24 21.78 -0.73
N LEU A 71 10.01 21.62 -0.25
CA LEU A 71 9.53 20.35 0.25
C LEU A 71 8.75 19.63 -0.84
N MET A 72 9.08 18.36 -1.04
CA MET A 72 8.36 17.45 -1.93
C MET A 72 7.67 16.37 -1.11
N MET A 73 6.40 16.16 -1.35
CA MET A 73 5.64 15.13 -0.65
C MET A 73 6.06 13.74 -1.14
N LEU A 74 6.29 12.81 -0.21
CA LEU A 74 6.56 11.43 -0.59
C LEU A 74 5.23 10.72 -0.82
N PRO A 75 5.08 9.98 -1.94
CA PRO A 75 3.91 9.15 -2.12
C PRO A 75 3.87 8.16 -0.95
N LYS A 76 2.73 8.12 -0.25
CA LYS A 76 2.48 7.05 0.72
C LYS A 76 2.45 5.79 -0.13
N THR A 77 3.53 5.00 -0.11
CA THR A 77 3.55 3.70 -0.75
C THR A 77 2.44 2.92 -0.09
N ILE A 78 1.30 2.82 -0.78
CA ILE A 78 0.28 1.86 -0.47
C ILE A 78 1.02 0.56 -0.71
N ASN A 79 1.56 -0.02 0.34
CA ASN A 79 2.09 -1.36 0.28
C ASN A 79 0.94 -2.19 -0.32
N PRO A 80 1.07 -2.80 -1.51
CA PRO A 80 -0.03 -3.56 -2.10
C PRO A 80 -0.38 -4.83 -1.27
N MET A 81 0.10 -4.93 -0.03
CA MET A 81 -0.06 -6.06 0.87
C MET A 81 -0.90 -5.77 2.14
N SER A 82 -1.59 -4.65 2.30
CA SER A 82 -2.42 -4.42 3.51
C SER A 82 -3.94 -4.24 3.28
N SER A 83 -4.42 -4.32 2.04
CA SER A 83 -5.86 -4.36 1.77
C SER A 83 -6.29 -5.66 1.08
N ARG A 84 -5.87 -6.81 1.61
CA ARG A 84 -6.69 -8.03 1.53
C ARG A 84 -7.74 -8.00 2.63
N GLN A 85 -8.59 -6.97 2.63
CA GLN A 85 -9.83 -7.04 3.39
C GLN A 85 -10.73 -8.08 2.72
N LYS A 86 -10.77 -9.26 3.36
CA LYS A 86 -11.84 -10.26 3.37
C LYS A 86 -13.07 -9.88 2.51
N SER A 87 -13.05 -10.28 1.25
CA SER A 87 -14.24 -10.26 0.37
C SER A 87 -14.14 -11.33 -0.73
N GLN A 88 -13.64 -12.52 -0.38
CA GLN A 88 -13.82 -13.74 -1.20
C GLN A 88 -14.11 -14.94 -0.29
N SER A 89 -14.99 -14.76 0.69
CA SER A 89 -15.63 -15.88 1.38
C SER A 89 -16.85 -16.30 0.55
N LYS A 90 -16.67 -17.27 -0.36
CA LYS A 90 -17.71 -18.28 -0.71
C LYS A 90 -17.29 -19.32 -1.78
N THR A 91 -16.17 -19.17 -2.49
CA THR A 91 -15.82 -20.10 -3.58
C THR A 91 -14.72 -21.13 -3.27
N MET A 92 -14.04 -21.05 -2.13
CA MET A 92 -12.95 -21.98 -1.80
C MET A 92 -13.40 -23.24 -1.04
N SER A 93 -14.62 -23.27 -0.48
CA SER A 93 -15.10 -24.44 0.25
C SER A 93 -15.49 -25.61 -0.66
N ASP A 94 -15.92 -25.35 -1.90
CA ASP A 94 -16.44 -26.39 -2.78
C ASP A 94 -15.32 -27.13 -3.52
N LEU A 95 -14.25 -26.42 -3.90
CA LEU A 95 -13.07 -27.05 -4.47
C LEU A 95 -12.32 -27.90 -3.44
N ASP A 96 -12.15 -27.42 -2.21
CA ASP A 96 -11.52 -28.19 -1.13
C ASP A 96 -12.30 -29.46 -0.78
N LYS A 97 -13.64 -29.40 -0.81
CA LYS A 97 -14.50 -30.59 -0.63
C LYS A 97 -14.35 -31.59 -1.78
N MET A 98 -14.27 -31.13 -3.03
CA MET A 98 -14.07 -32.01 -4.20
C MET A 98 -12.71 -32.68 -4.18
N ILE A 99 -11.64 -31.95 -3.85
CA ILE A 99 -10.28 -32.50 -3.75
C ILE A 99 -10.23 -33.58 -2.67
N LYS A 100 -10.85 -33.35 -1.51
CA LYS A 100 -10.88 -34.31 -0.40
C LYS A 100 -11.71 -35.56 -0.74
N ALA A 101 -12.85 -35.41 -1.41
CA ALA A 101 -13.68 -36.53 -1.85
C ALA A 101 -12.93 -37.41 -2.87
N ALA A 102 -12.21 -36.79 -3.82
CA ALA A 102 -11.42 -37.50 -4.83
C ALA A 102 -10.25 -38.30 -4.20
N GLN A 103 -9.52 -37.71 -3.26
CA GLN A 103 -8.43 -38.39 -2.55
C GLN A 103 -8.92 -39.61 -1.76
N ASN A 104 -10.05 -39.48 -1.08
CA ASN A 104 -10.63 -40.59 -0.29
C ASN A 104 -11.07 -41.75 -1.20
N ALA A 105 -11.80 -41.46 -2.28
CA ALA A 105 -12.24 -42.48 -3.24
C ALA A 105 -11.06 -43.18 -3.94
N PHE A 106 -9.98 -42.44 -4.22
CA PHE A 106 -8.77 -43.01 -4.80
C PHE A 106 -8.04 -43.94 -3.82
N SER A 107 -7.93 -43.56 -2.55
CA SER A 107 -7.29 -44.37 -1.51
C SER A 107 -8.02 -45.69 -1.25
N ASP A 108 -9.36 -45.69 -1.30
CA ASP A 108 -10.18 -46.88 -1.07
C ASP A 108 -10.07 -47.87 -2.24
N LYS A 109 -9.99 -47.36 -3.48
CA LYS A 109 -9.73 -48.18 -4.67
C LYS A 109 -8.33 -48.81 -4.66
N GLN A 110 -7.32 -48.10 -4.15
CA GLN A 110 -5.97 -48.66 -3.98
C GLN A 110 -5.92 -49.74 -2.88
N LYS A 111 -6.57 -49.52 -1.72
CA LYS A 111 -6.62 -50.51 -0.62
C LYS A 111 -7.40 -51.78 -0.98
N SER A 112 -8.47 -51.67 -1.75
CA SER A 112 -9.27 -52.81 -2.21
C SER A 112 -8.59 -53.61 -3.33
N ALA A 113 -7.75 -52.98 -4.17
CA ALA A 113 -6.91 -53.67 -5.14
C ALA A 113 -5.75 -54.44 -4.46
N ASP A 114 -5.08 -53.83 -3.48
CA ASP A 114 -3.97 -54.44 -2.74
C ASP A 114 -4.43 -55.68 -1.95
N SER A 115 -5.56 -55.58 -1.25
CA SER A 115 -6.13 -56.71 -0.48
C SER A 115 -6.63 -57.88 -1.35
N ARG A 116 -7.10 -57.63 -2.57
CA ARG A 116 -7.43 -58.70 -3.55
C ARG A 116 -6.18 -59.35 -4.14
N MET A 117 -5.12 -58.59 -4.36
CA MET A 117 -3.85 -59.11 -4.89
C MET A 117 -3.13 -60.00 -3.86
N LYS A 118 -3.21 -59.67 -2.56
CA LYS A 118 -2.65 -60.49 -1.48
C LYS A 118 -3.35 -61.84 -1.28
N ARG A 119 -4.64 -61.95 -1.58
CA ARG A 119 -5.41 -63.23 -1.51
C ARG A 119 -5.10 -64.21 -2.64
N ARG A 120 -4.54 -63.76 -3.77
CA ARG A 120 -4.19 -64.62 -4.92
C ARG A 120 -2.79 -65.24 -4.84
N ARG A 121 -2.02 -64.96 -3.77
CA ARG A 121 -0.65 -65.46 -3.55
C ARG A 121 -0.55 -66.47 -2.39
N ARG A 122 -1.65 -67.06 -1.95
CA ARG A 122 -1.68 -68.22 -1.05
C ARG A 122 -2.10 -69.47 -1.80
#